data_AF-A0A6C0CVX8-F1
#
_entry.id   AF-A0A6C0CVX8-F1
#
_cell.length_a   1.000
_cell.length_b   1.000
_cell.length_c   1.000
_cell.angle_alpha   90.00
_cell.angle_beta   90.00
_cell.angle_gamma   90.00
#
_symmetry.space_group_name_H-M   'P 1'
#
loop_
_entity.id
_entity.type
_entity.pdbx_description
1 polymer ?
#
loop_
_entity_poly.entity_id
_entity_poly.type
_entity_poly.pdbx_seq_one_letter_code
_entity_poly.pdbx_strand_id
1 'polypeptide(L)'
;MDISMNEIDNITLEYFLNKSQYQGLMKKHDILNDKNFISEKKFYKKRILDLTKKLFRNEIEDIQLNNVFNGYIKSCCNYLKFQDKKDMIQENYSDEDEVINEDILDKIEEVGYNNCDYLIMKEKETKKITMDNFIIKNEKKPNVIIPEKKKYNFKSKDLKTKGIEKKKNINNKYEDIKKA
;
A
#
# COMPACT_ATOMS: atom_id res chain seq x y z
N MET A 1 11.47 -16.54 -0.40
CA MET A 1 11.59 -16.22 -1.84
C MET A 1 12.86 -15.42 -1.99
N ASP A 2 13.87 -16.02 -2.60
CA ASP A 2 15.12 -15.33 -2.89
C ASP A 2 14.83 -14.18 -3.85
N ILE A 3 15.23 -12.96 -3.46
CA ILE A 3 15.01 -11.71 -4.21
C ILE A 3 16.17 -11.52 -5.21
N SER A 4 16.74 -12.61 -5.73
CA SER A 4 17.67 -12.53 -6.85
C SER A 4 16.85 -12.42 -8.12
N MET A 5 16.92 -11.27 -8.79
CA MET A 5 16.35 -11.05 -10.12
C MET A 5 16.78 -12.20 -11.04
N ASN A 6 15.84 -12.93 -11.64
CA ASN A 6 16.18 -14.01 -12.58
C ASN A 6 16.87 -13.40 -13.82
N GLU A 7 17.74 -14.16 -14.49
CA GLU A 7 18.39 -13.70 -15.74
C GLU A 7 17.36 -13.25 -16.79
N ILE A 8 16.19 -13.89 -16.79
CA ILE A 8 15.04 -13.55 -17.63
C ILE A 8 14.51 -12.14 -17.33
N ASP A 9 14.47 -11.74 -16.06
CA ASP A 9 14.00 -10.42 -15.67
C ASP A 9 14.98 -9.34 -16.13
N ASN A 10 16.29 -9.61 -16.05
CA ASN A 10 17.31 -8.69 -16.55
C ASN A 10 17.22 -8.50 -18.07
N ILE A 11 17.04 -9.58 -18.82
CA ILE A 11 16.81 -9.54 -20.28
C ILE A 11 15.53 -8.75 -20.59
N THR A 12 14.45 -9.05 -19.87
CA THR A 12 13.16 -8.35 -20.02
C THR A 12 13.32 -6.84 -19.77
N LEU A 13 14.06 -6.44 -18.74
CA LEU A 13 14.37 -5.04 -18.46
C LEU A 13 15.24 -4.41 -19.55
N GLU A 14 16.24 -5.12 -20.08
CA GLU A 14 17.13 -4.60 -21.12
C GLU A 14 16.39 -4.30 -22.42
N TYR A 15 15.46 -5.16 -22.82
CA TYR A 15 14.73 -5.03 -24.08
C TYR A 15 13.47 -4.16 -23.98
N PHE A 16 12.75 -4.17 -22.86
CA PHE A 16 11.48 -3.44 -22.74
C PHE A 16 11.60 -2.06 -22.11
N LEU A 17 12.74 -1.69 -21.53
CA LEU A 17 12.94 -0.35 -20.98
C LEU A 17 13.61 0.60 -21.97
N ASN A 18 13.27 1.87 -21.84
CA ASN A 18 14.00 2.92 -22.52
C ASN A 18 15.45 2.98 -21.99
N LYS A 19 16.44 3.10 -22.89
CA LYS A 19 17.88 3.17 -22.56
C LYS A 19 18.21 4.19 -21.48
N SER A 20 17.51 5.33 -21.47
CA SER A 20 17.69 6.37 -20.44
C SER A 20 17.23 5.94 -19.04
N GLN A 21 16.20 5.10 -18.96
CA GLN A 21 15.66 4.59 -17.70
C GLN A 21 16.45 3.37 -17.19
N TYR A 22 16.93 2.52 -18.12
CA TYR A 22 17.75 1.35 -17.82
C TYR A 22 19.06 1.71 -17.10
N GLN A 23 19.77 2.75 -17.56
CA GLN A 23 21.00 3.21 -16.91
C GLN A 23 20.80 3.62 -15.44
N GLY A 24 19.65 4.20 -15.13
CA GLY A 24 19.31 4.59 -13.76
C GLY A 24 19.01 3.41 -12.84
N LEU A 25 18.52 2.29 -13.40
CA LEU A 25 18.25 1.07 -12.65
C LEU A 25 19.54 0.28 -12.39
N MET A 26 20.43 0.17 -13.38
CA MET A 26 21.71 -0.51 -13.21
C MET A 26 22.57 0.16 -12.12
N LYS A 27 22.67 1.50 -12.12
CA LYS A 27 23.38 2.24 -11.06
C LYS A 27 22.84 1.99 -9.66
N LYS A 28 21.53 1.77 -9.51
CA LYS A 28 20.91 1.45 -8.21
C LYS A 28 21.24 0.03 -7.78
N HIS A 29 21.35 -0.89 -8.73
CA HIS A 29 21.70 -2.29 -8.47
C HIS A 29 23.17 -2.43 -8.06
N ASP A 30 24.07 -1.68 -8.69
CA ASP A 30 25.51 -1.70 -8.36
C ASP A 30 25.78 -1.32 -6.90
N ILE A 31 25.03 -0.35 -6.36
CA ILE A 31 25.13 0.07 -4.94
C ILE A 31 24.72 -1.06 -3.98
N LEU A 32 23.77 -1.92 -4.37
CA LEU A 32 23.28 -3.00 -3.52
C LEU A 32 24.22 -4.21 -3.52
N ASN A 33 24.98 -4.41 -4.61
CA ASN A 33 25.85 -5.57 -4.81
C ASN A 33 27.34 -5.30 -4.57
N ASP A 34 27.69 -4.10 -4.09
CA ASP A 34 29.08 -3.78 -3.76
C ASP A 34 29.55 -4.62 -2.55
N LYS A 35 30.46 -5.57 -2.82
CA LYS A 35 31.04 -6.46 -1.81
C LYS A 35 31.76 -5.69 -0.71
N ASN A 36 32.35 -4.54 -1.04
CA ASN A 36 33.02 -3.68 -0.06
C ASN A 36 32.01 -3.03 0.88
N PHE A 37 30.89 -2.56 0.36
CA PHE A 37 29.81 -2.00 1.18
C PHE A 37 29.24 -3.06 2.15
N ILE A 38 29.08 -4.30 1.70
CA ILE A 38 28.56 -5.40 2.55
C ILE A 38 29.53 -5.74 3.69
N SER A 39 30.84 -5.76 3.43
CA SER A 39 31.85 -6.06 4.45
C SER A 39 31.96 -4.92 5.47
N GLU A 40 32.00 -3.66 5.01
CA GLU A 40 32.00 -2.47 5.86
C GLU A 40 30.73 -2.37 6.71
N LYS A 41 29.56 -2.62 6.11
CA LYS A 41 28.28 -2.66 6.83
C LYS A 41 28.30 -3.68 7.98
N LYS A 42 28.89 -4.86 7.76
CA LYS A 42 29.04 -5.88 8.81
C LYS A 42 30.00 -5.42 9.90
N PHE A 43 31.12 -4.83 9.52
CA PHE A 43 32.14 -4.32 10.44
C PHE A 43 31.60 -3.18 11.32
N TYR A 44 30.94 -2.19 10.73
CA TYR A 44 30.42 -1.02 11.43
C TYR A 44 29.05 -1.22 12.07
N LYS A 45 28.42 -2.40 11.95
CA LYS A 45 27.07 -2.68 12.46
C LYS A 45 26.83 -2.18 13.88
N LYS A 46 27.75 -2.43 14.82
CA LYS A 46 27.63 -2.00 16.22
C LYS A 46 27.70 -0.47 16.37
N ARG A 47 28.62 0.18 15.66
CA ARG A 47 28.80 1.64 15.68
C ARG A 47 27.62 2.36 15.03
N ILE A 48 27.09 1.82 13.93
CA ILE A 48 25.90 2.36 13.25
C ILE A 48 24.68 2.30 14.20
N LEU A 49 24.50 1.21 14.95
CA LEU A 49 23.41 1.11 15.92
C LEU A 49 23.55 2.09 17.10
N ASP A 50 24.77 2.41 17.52
CA ASP A 50 25.00 3.45 18.52
C ASP A 50 24.72 4.84 17.94
N LEU A 51 25.19 5.10 16.72
CA LEU A 51 24.99 6.34 16.01
C LEU A 51 23.49 6.62 15.79
N THR A 52 22.70 5.63 15.37
CA THR A 52 21.25 5.81 15.20
C THR A 52 20.54 6.11 16.52
N LYS A 53 20.96 5.50 17.63
CA LYS A 53 20.43 5.85 18.95
C LYS A 53 20.75 7.29 19.35
N LYS A 54 21.93 7.79 19.02
CA LYS A 54 22.32 9.19 19.25
C LYS A 54 21.56 10.16 18.35
N LEU A 55 21.32 9.79 17.09
CA LEU A 55 20.46 10.56 16.17
C LEU A 55 19.04 10.71 16.72
N PHE A 56 18.46 9.66 17.32
CA PHE A 56 17.16 9.76 18.00
C PHE A 56 17.17 10.69 19.23
N ARG A 57 18.32 10.91 19.86
CA ARG A 57 18.49 11.83 20.99
C ARG A 57 18.84 13.26 20.55
N ASN A 58 19.01 13.49 19.24
CA ASN A 58 19.48 14.74 18.64
C ASN A 58 20.85 15.21 19.15
N GLU A 59 21.74 14.27 19.48
CA GLU A 59 23.09 14.57 20.02
C GLU A 59 24.14 14.81 18.92
N ILE A 60 23.74 14.81 17.64
CA ILE A 60 24.65 14.93 16.49
C ILE A 60 24.32 16.20 15.71
N GLU A 61 25.31 17.05 15.54
CA GLU A 61 25.18 18.38 14.92
C GLU A 61 25.30 18.36 13.38
N ASP A 62 25.59 17.19 12.77
CA ASP A 62 25.66 17.08 11.32
C ASP A 62 24.27 17.14 10.67
N ILE A 63 24.03 18.27 9.98
CA ILE A 63 22.79 18.57 9.27
C ILE A 63 22.54 17.57 8.12
N GLN A 64 23.57 17.16 7.40
CA GLN A 64 23.41 16.26 6.25
C GLN A 64 22.96 14.87 6.71
N LEU A 65 23.64 14.33 7.72
CA LEU A 65 23.28 13.05 8.31
C LEU A 65 21.88 13.08 8.92
N ASN A 66 21.51 14.14 9.63
CA ASN A 66 20.17 14.31 10.19
C ASN A 66 19.08 14.36 9.10
N ASN A 67 19.33 15.04 7.99
CA ASN A 67 18.38 15.10 6.87
C ASN A 67 18.18 13.72 6.22
N VAL A 68 19.27 12.99 5.98
CA VAL A 68 19.20 11.62 5.43
C VAL A 68 18.47 10.69 6.41
N PHE A 69 18.77 10.80 7.70
CA PHE A 69 18.10 10.03 8.75
C PHE A 69 16.60 10.33 8.83
N ASN A 70 16.20 11.60 8.80
CA ASN A 70 14.79 11.99 8.78
C ASN A 70 14.06 11.47 7.52
N GLY A 71 14.73 11.45 6.37
CA GLY A 71 14.23 10.81 5.15
C GLY A 71 14.00 9.30 5.33
N TYR A 72 14.95 8.61 5.97
CA TYR A 72 14.80 7.21 6.34
C TYR A 72 13.63 6.98 7.29
N ILE A 73 13.52 7.76 8.38
CA ILE A 73 12.42 7.66 9.35
C ILE A 73 11.06 7.90 8.68
N LYS A 74 10.95 8.91 7.81
CA LYS A 74 9.73 9.17 7.03
C LYS A 74 9.34 7.96 6.19
N SER A 75 10.33 7.29 5.57
CA SER A 75 10.11 6.10 4.76
C SER A 75 9.65 4.91 5.62
N CYS A 76 10.27 4.70 6.79
CA CYS A 76 9.83 3.71 7.76
C CYS A 76 8.39 3.97 8.24
N CYS A 77 8.04 5.21 8.59
CA CYS A 77 6.69 5.57 8.99
C CYS A 77 5.66 5.31 7.88
N ASN A 78 6.01 5.59 6.62
CA ASN A 78 5.12 5.33 5.49
C ASN A 78 4.91 3.84 5.25
N TYR A 79 5.97 3.03 5.36
CA TYR A 79 5.88 1.58 5.26
C TYR A 79 4.95 1.00 6.34
N LEU A 80 5.10 1.43 7.59
CA LEU A 80 4.24 1.00 8.70
C LEU A 80 2.78 1.41 8.49
N LYS A 81 2.52 2.66 8.09
CA LYS A 81 1.17 3.13 7.76
C LYS A 81 0.53 2.32 6.63
N PHE A 82 1.33 1.95 5.64
CA PHE A 82 0.85 1.13 4.52
C PHE A 82 0.47 -0.27 5.00
N GLN A 83 1.31 -0.90 5.83
CA GLN A 83 1.03 -2.21 6.42
C GLN A 83 -0.23 -2.16 7.29
N ASP A 84 -0.36 -1.18 8.18
CA ASP A 84 -1.54 -1.05 9.04
C ASP A 84 -2.81 -0.76 8.24
N LYS A 85 -2.71 0.05 7.18
CA LYS A 85 -3.83 0.29 6.26
C LYS A 85 -4.25 -0.99 5.54
N LYS A 86 -3.29 -1.79 5.08
CA LYS A 86 -3.56 -3.09 4.45
C LYS A 86 -4.36 -3.98 5.41
N ASP A 87 -3.89 -4.12 6.64
CA ASP A 87 -4.52 -4.99 7.63
C ASP A 87 -5.93 -4.50 7.99
N MET A 88 -6.12 -3.18 8.18
CA MET A 88 -7.45 -2.60 8.40
C MET A 88 -8.41 -2.83 7.23
N ILE A 89 -7.92 -2.69 6.00
CA ILE A 89 -8.74 -2.94 4.81
C ILE A 89 -9.16 -4.41 4.80
N GLN A 90 -8.22 -5.33 5.01
CA GLN A 90 -8.51 -6.77 5.02
C GLN A 90 -9.52 -7.16 6.10
N GLU A 91 -9.44 -6.56 7.29
CA GLU A 91 -10.40 -6.77 8.37
C GLU A 91 -11.84 -6.41 7.96
N ASN A 92 -12.02 -5.35 7.16
CA ASN A 92 -13.36 -4.95 6.68
C ASN A 92 -14.00 -5.99 5.73
N TYR A 93 -13.22 -6.89 5.13
CA TYR A 93 -13.70 -7.91 4.19
C TYR A 93 -13.76 -9.31 4.80
N SER A 94 -13.40 -9.47 6.07
CA SER A 94 -13.35 -10.79 6.72
C SER A 94 -14.73 -11.46 6.85
N ASP A 95 -15.81 -10.67 6.88
CA ASP A 95 -17.18 -11.17 6.99
C ASP A 95 -17.79 -11.62 5.64
N GLU A 96 -17.17 -11.26 4.49
CA GLU A 96 -17.68 -11.61 3.16
C GLU A 96 -17.31 -13.04 2.71
N ASP A 97 -16.28 -13.64 3.34
CA ASP A 97 -15.81 -15.00 3.01
C ASP A 97 -16.77 -16.10 3.51
N GLU A 98 -17.67 -15.82 4.45
CA GLU A 98 -18.66 -16.80 4.95
C GLU A 98 -19.88 -16.98 4.02
N VAL A 99 -20.06 -16.12 3.00
CA VAL A 99 -21.23 -16.14 2.09
C VAL A 99 -20.86 -16.62 0.68
N ILE A 100 -19.84 -17.47 0.55
CA ILE A 100 -19.68 -18.27 -0.67
C ILE A 100 -20.71 -19.41 -0.58
N ASN A 101 -21.95 -19.10 -0.94
CA ASN A 101 -22.93 -20.14 -1.24
C ASN A 101 -22.36 -20.98 -2.40
N GLU A 102 -22.00 -22.23 -2.11
CA GLU A 102 -21.54 -23.22 -3.10
C GLU A 102 -22.51 -23.35 -4.29
N ASP A 103 -23.78 -22.96 -4.11
CA ASP A 103 -24.84 -22.96 -5.11
C ASP A 103 -24.68 -21.96 -6.28
N ILE A 104 -23.72 -21.02 -6.24
CA ILE A 104 -23.53 -20.02 -7.31
C ILE A 104 -22.55 -20.52 -8.40
N LEU A 105 -21.70 -21.51 -8.08
CA LEU A 105 -20.67 -21.98 -9.01
C LEU A 105 -21.23 -22.77 -10.21
N ASP A 106 -22.40 -23.38 -10.05
CA ASP A 106 -23.03 -24.26 -11.06
C ASP A 106 -23.90 -23.52 -12.10
N LYS A 107 -24.00 -22.18 -12.03
CA LYS A 107 -24.84 -21.38 -12.94
C LYS A 107 -24.07 -20.39 -13.81
N ILE A 108 -22.78 -20.62 -14.02
CA ILE A 108 -22.06 -19.95 -15.12
C ILE A 108 -22.37 -20.75 -16.37
N GLU A 109 -23.57 -20.53 -16.93
CA GLU A 109 -23.83 -20.92 -18.31
C GLU A 109 -22.73 -20.29 -19.19
N GLU A 110 -22.21 -21.06 -20.13
CA GLU A 110 -21.18 -20.63 -21.07
C GLU A 110 -21.74 -19.50 -21.94
N VAL A 111 -21.64 -18.26 -21.47
CA VAL A 111 -22.05 -17.07 -22.21
C VAL A 111 -21.09 -16.92 -23.38
N GLY A 112 -21.49 -17.47 -24.54
CA GLY A 112 -20.75 -17.32 -25.77
C GLY A 112 -20.45 -15.85 -26.04
N TYR A 113 -19.19 -15.55 -26.38
CA TYR A 113 -18.66 -14.20 -26.64
C TYR A 113 -19.35 -13.42 -27.77
N ASN A 114 -20.36 -14.00 -28.40
CA ASN A 114 -21.09 -13.41 -29.50
C ASN A 114 -22.06 -12.36 -28.91
N ASN A 115 -21.72 -11.09 -29.12
CA ASN A 115 -22.43 -9.88 -28.68
C ASN A 115 -22.08 -9.30 -27.31
N CYS A 116 -20.99 -9.63 -26.63
CA CYS A 116 -20.66 -8.97 -25.34
C CYS A 116 -20.52 -7.42 -25.42
N ASP A 117 -20.36 -6.84 -26.61
CA ASP A 117 -20.25 -5.40 -26.83
C ASP A 117 -21.46 -4.60 -26.31
N TYR A 118 -22.68 -5.16 -26.27
CA TYR A 118 -23.86 -4.44 -25.73
C TYR A 118 -23.79 -4.26 -24.20
N LEU A 119 -23.01 -5.07 -23.49
CA LEU A 119 -22.85 -4.96 -22.03
C LEU A 119 -21.95 -3.79 -21.65
N ILE A 120 -21.00 -3.43 -22.53
CA ILE A 120 -20.04 -2.35 -22.32
C ILE A 120 -20.54 -1.06 -22.99
N MET A 121 -21.19 -1.19 -24.14
CA MET A 121 -21.64 -0.06 -24.93
C MET A 121 -23.06 0.34 -24.53
N LYS A 122 -23.18 1.49 -23.85
CA LYS A 122 -24.49 2.09 -23.59
C LYS A 122 -25.17 2.40 -24.93
N GLU A 123 -26.29 1.74 -25.20
CA GLU A 123 -27.12 2.06 -26.37
C GLU A 123 -27.46 3.55 -26.35
N LYS A 124 -27.37 4.19 -27.53
CA LYS A 124 -27.71 5.62 -27.65
C LYS A 124 -29.21 5.78 -27.39
N GLU A 125 -29.56 6.15 -26.16
CA GLU A 125 -30.92 6.56 -25.78
C GLU A 125 -31.30 7.78 -26.64
N THR A 126 -31.99 7.53 -27.75
CA THR A 126 -32.61 8.59 -28.53
C THR A 126 -33.82 9.07 -27.73
N LYS A 127 -33.77 10.30 -27.23
CA LYS A 127 -34.90 10.91 -26.54
C LYS A 127 -36.08 10.93 -27.49
N LYS A 128 -37.13 10.15 -27.23
CA LYS A 128 -38.40 10.26 -27.95
C LYS A 128 -38.98 11.65 -27.64
N ILE A 129 -39.02 12.51 -28.65
CA ILE A 129 -39.50 13.89 -28.50
C ILE A 129 -41.02 13.86 -28.50
N THR A 130 -41.63 14.03 -27.32
CA THR A 130 -43.07 14.19 -27.14
C THR A 130 -43.36 15.61 -26.66
N MET A 131 -44.55 16.16 -26.90
CA MET A 131 -44.90 17.56 -26.55
C MET A 131 -44.70 17.88 -25.06
N ASP A 132 -44.79 16.88 -24.19
CA ASP A 132 -44.55 17.02 -22.75
C ASP A 132 -43.09 17.31 -22.38
N ASN A 133 -42.13 17.06 -23.29
CA ASN A 133 -40.70 17.34 -23.06
C ASN A 133 -40.36 18.84 -23.07
N PHE A 134 -41.29 19.69 -23.53
CA PHE A 134 -41.12 21.15 -23.52
C PHE A 134 -41.63 21.79 -22.22
N ILE A 135 -42.19 21.01 -21.30
CA ILE A 135 -42.67 21.47 -20.00
C ILE A 135 -41.52 21.35 -18.99
N ILE A 136 -41.12 22.47 -18.38
CA ILE A 136 -40.11 22.49 -17.32
C ILE A 136 -40.75 21.97 -16.03
N LYS A 137 -40.48 20.72 -15.66
CA LYS A 137 -40.89 20.14 -14.37
C LYS A 137 -39.79 20.36 -13.33
N ASN A 138 -40.12 21.01 -12.21
CA ASN A 138 -39.22 21.14 -11.06
C ASN A 138 -39.24 19.87 -10.20
N GLU A 139 -38.65 18.79 -10.70
CA GLU A 139 -38.49 17.56 -9.93
C GLU A 139 -37.29 17.68 -8.98
N LYS A 140 -37.50 17.36 -7.69
CA LYS A 140 -36.38 17.25 -6.74
C LYS A 140 -35.53 16.06 -7.18
N LYS A 141 -34.26 16.31 -7.51
CA LYS A 141 -33.31 15.24 -7.83
C LYS A 141 -33.25 14.26 -6.65
N PRO A 142 -33.36 12.94 -6.88
CA PRO A 142 -33.20 11.97 -5.81
C PRO A 142 -31.78 12.08 -5.24
N ASN A 143 -31.66 11.95 -3.91
CA ASN A 143 -30.35 11.87 -3.26
C ASN A 143 -29.68 10.56 -3.69
N VAL A 144 -28.77 10.63 -4.66
CA VAL A 144 -27.95 9.50 -5.07
C VAL A 144 -26.89 9.27 -3.99
N ILE A 145 -26.89 8.09 -3.38
CA ILE A 145 -25.86 7.67 -2.42
C ILE A 145 -24.61 7.36 -3.24
N ILE A 146 -23.60 8.22 -3.13
CA ILE A 146 -22.29 8.02 -3.72
C ILE A 146 -21.36 7.32 -2.73
N PRO A 147 -20.43 6.46 -3.21
CA PRO A 147 -19.47 5.82 -2.33
C PRO A 147 -18.55 6.86 -1.67
N GLU A 148 -18.40 6.75 -0.35
CA GLU A 148 -17.57 7.66 0.44
C GLU A 148 -16.20 7.05 0.76
N LYS A 149 -15.18 7.90 0.87
CA LYS A 149 -13.83 7.47 1.30
C LYS A 149 -13.82 7.25 2.81
N LYS A 150 -13.66 6.00 3.26
CA LYS A 150 -13.43 5.66 4.67
C LYS A 150 -12.16 6.36 5.20
N LYS A 151 -12.27 6.99 6.37
CA LYS A 151 -11.14 7.62 7.08
C LYS A 151 -10.59 6.65 8.13
N TYR A 152 -9.33 6.24 7.97
CA TYR A 152 -8.65 5.35 8.92
C TYR A 152 -7.88 6.13 9.98
N ASN A 153 -7.98 5.70 11.25
CA ASN A 153 -7.26 6.32 12.36
C ASN A 153 -5.95 5.58 12.67
N PHE A 154 -4.82 6.16 12.25
CA PHE A 154 -3.48 5.59 12.44
C PHE A 154 -2.83 5.94 13.79
N LYS A 155 -3.52 6.66 14.68
CA LYS A 155 -2.97 7.10 15.99
C LYS A 155 -3.49 6.27 17.17
N SER A 156 -4.06 5.09 16.92
CA SER A 156 -4.52 4.21 18.00
C SER A 156 -3.35 3.66 18.82
N LYS A 157 -3.59 3.43 20.12
CA LYS A 157 -2.57 2.97 21.08
C LYS A 157 -2.10 1.54 20.75
N ASP A 158 -2.99 0.73 20.19
CA ASP A 158 -2.72 -0.67 19.81
C ASP A 158 -1.70 -0.80 18.67
N LEU A 159 -1.78 0.08 17.66
CA LEU A 159 -0.86 0.08 16.52
C LEU A 159 0.57 0.48 16.92
N LYS A 160 0.72 1.22 18.03
CA LYS A 160 2.04 1.68 18.51
C LYS A 160 2.91 0.53 19.00
N THR A 161 2.30 -0.55 19.52
CA THR A 161 3.02 -1.70 20.11
C THR A 161 3.00 -2.95 19.22
N LYS A 162 2.36 -2.88 18.06
CA LYS A 162 2.24 -3.99 17.11
C LYS A 162 3.62 -4.45 16.64
N GLY A 163 3.90 -5.74 16.78
CA GLY A 163 5.16 -6.36 16.35
C GLY A 163 6.37 -6.17 17.28
N ILE A 164 6.20 -5.59 18.48
CA ILE A 164 7.28 -5.43 19.46
C ILE A 164 7.13 -6.49 20.57
N GLU A 165 8.16 -7.32 20.76
CA GLU A 165 8.17 -8.33 21.83
C GLU A 165 8.24 -7.68 23.23
N LYS A 166 7.39 -8.17 24.13
CA LYS A 166 7.35 -7.70 25.52
C LYS A 166 8.55 -8.24 26.29
N LYS A 167 9.32 -7.34 26.89
CA LYS A 167 10.33 -7.73 27.87
C LYS A 167 9.64 -8.01 29.19
N LYS A 168 9.80 -9.22 29.73
CA LYS A 168 9.13 -9.70 30.96
C LYS A 168 9.41 -8.86 32.22
N ASN A 169 10.44 -8.00 32.20
CA ASN A 169 10.95 -7.31 33.40
C ASN A 169 10.72 -5.78 33.40
N ILE A 170 10.00 -5.20 32.43
CA ILE A 170 9.77 -3.74 32.34
C ILE A 170 8.32 -3.46 31.97
N ASN A 171 7.57 -2.80 32.85
CA ASN A 171 6.21 -2.32 32.55
C ASN A 171 6.29 -1.03 31.73
N ASN A 172 5.61 -0.98 30.58
CA ASN A 172 5.67 0.16 29.67
C ASN A 172 4.48 1.11 29.91
N LYS A 173 4.71 2.43 29.99
CA LYS A 173 3.68 3.44 30.31
C LYS A 173 2.56 3.57 29.26
N TYR A 174 2.70 2.90 28.12
CA TYR A 174 1.73 2.89 27.02
C TYR A 174 0.83 1.67 27.03
N GLU A 175 0.87 0.85 28.08
CA GLU A 175 -0.08 -0.23 28.30
C GLU A 175 -1.13 0.31 29.30
N ASP A 176 -2.18 0.97 28.79
CA ASP A 176 -3.34 1.19 29.66
C ASP A 176 -4.07 -0.14 29.77
N ILE A 177 -4.31 -0.54 31.02
CA ILE A 177 -5.13 -1.69 31.39
C ILE A 177 -6.49 -1.51 30.70
N LYS A 178 -6.81 -2.35 29.72
CA LYS A 178 -8.20 -2.56 29.30
C LYS A 178 -8.93 -3.07 30.55
N LYS A 179 -9.59 -2.16 31.28
CA LYS A 179 -10.54 -2.54 32.32
C LYS A 179 -11.66 -3.32 31.62
N ALA A 180 -11.84 -4.55 32.07
CA ALA A 180 -12.97 -5.40 31.74
C ALA A 180 -14.29 -4.73 32.14
#